data_AF-A0A3B3WXC6-F1
#
_entry.id   AF-A0A3B3WXC6-F1
#
_cell.length_a   1.000
_cell.length_b   1.000
_cell.length_c   1.000
_cell.angle_alpha   90.00
_cell.angle_beta   90.00
_cell.angle_gamma   90.00
#
_symmetry.space_group_name_H-M   'P 1'
#
loop_
_entity.id
_entity.type
_entity.pdbx_description
1 polymer ?
#
loop_
_entity_poly.entity_id
_entity_poly.type
_entity_poly.pdbx_seq_one_letter_code
_entity_poly.pdbx_strand_id
1 'polypeptide(L)'
;MQTRVALLDGSQFTCIKRSRGLQLFEKVCDHLNLLERDYFSLSFRDADSNKVHNWLDPAKEIKKQVRGVPWNFSFNVKFYPPNPAQLSEDITRYSATFYIQTSPSV
;
A
#
# COMPACT_ATOMS: atom_id res chain seq x y z
N MET A 1 -13.21 11.75 14.24
CA MET A 1 -13.37 11.28 12.83
C MET A 1 -12.68 9.94 12.70
N GLN A 2 -13.36 8.98 12.09
CA GLN A 2 -12.87 7.63 11.88
C GLN A 2 -12.03 7.59 10.59
N THR A 3 -10.89 6.93 10.64
CA THR A 3 -9.99 6.70 9.50
C THR A 3 -10.19 5.26 9.03
N ARG A 4 -10.44 5.06 7.74
CA ARG A 4 -10.57 3.74 7.13
C ARG A 4 -9.36 3.49 6.23
N VAL A 5 -8.79 2.31 6.32
CA VAL A 5 -7.69 1.86 5.48
C VAL A 5 -8.09 0.52 4.86
N ALA A 6 -8.18 0.45 3.53
CA ALA A 6 -8.33 -0.81 2.83
C ALA A 6 -6.98 -1.53 2.80
N LEU A 7 -6.93 -2.77 3.29
CA LEU A 7 -5.76 -3.63 3.33
C LEU A 7 -5.63 -4.43 2.02
N LEU A 8 -4.48 -5.08 1.81
CA LEU A 8 -4.21 -5.89 0.61
C LEU A 8 -5.02 -7.19 0.55
N ASP A 9 -5.43 -7.73 1.71
CA ASP A 9 -6.25 -8.94 1.80
C ASP A 9 -7.74 -8.68 1.53
N GLY A 10 -8.13 -7.42 1.33
CA GLY A 10 -9.52 -7.00 1.17
C GLY A 10 -10.21 -6.61 2.48
N SER A 11 -9.57 -6.83 3.64
CA SER A 11 -10.06 -6.34 4.93
C SER A 11 -9.96 -4.81 5.04
N GLN A 12 -10.79 -4.24 5.92
CA GLN A 12 -10.78 -2.80 6.20
C GLN A 12 -10.33 -2.55 7.63
N PHE A 13 -9.16 -1.93 7.77
CA PHE A 13 -8.65 -1.48 9.06
C PHE A 13 -9.25 -0.12 9.42
N THR A 14 -9.81 -0.03 10.62
CA THR A 14 -10.51 1.18 11.06
C THR A 14 -9.90 1.74 12.33
N CYS A 15 -9.48 3.01 12.31
CA CYS A 15 -8.74 3.64 13.41
C CYS A 15 -9.29 5.02 13.76
N ILE A 16 -9.29 5.37 15.05
CA ILE A 16 -9.80 6.66 15.54
C ILE A 16 -8.69 7.72 15.47
N LYS A 17 -8.98 8.88 14.85
CA LYS A 17 -8.05 10.00 14.61
C LYS A 17 -7.13 10.31 15.80
N ARG A 18 -5.80 10.24 15.61
CA ARG A 18 -4.80 11.12 16.26
C ARG A 18 -3.34 11.00 15.78
N SER A 19 -3.09 10.41 14.63
CA SER A 19 -1.75 9.93 14.30
C SER A 19 -1.20 10.54 13.01
N ARG A 20 0.11 10.81 12.98
CA ARG A 20 0.86 11.18 11.75
C ARG A 20 0.69 10.07 10.68
N GLY A 21 0.94 10.39 9.42
CA GLY A 21 0.90 9.39 8.33
C GLY A 21 1.72 8.15 8.68
N LEU A 22 2.90 8.37 9.26
CA LEU A 22 3.77 7.32 9.79
C LEU A 22 3.09 6.42 10.83
N GLN A 23 2.51 6.96 11.89
CA GLN A 23 1.87 6.13 12.93
C GLN A 23 0.69 5.31 12.39
N LEU A 24 -0.10 5.86 11.45
CA LEU A 24 -1.17 5.09 10.81
C LEU A 24 -0.58 3.92 10.02
N PHE A 25 0.49 4.18 9.27
CA PHE A 25 1.20 3.18 8.50
C PHE A 25 1.82 2.10 9.38
N GLU A 26 2.50 2.47 10.48
CA GLU A 26 3.08 1.55 11.45
C GLU A 26 2.01 0.63 12.06
N LYS A 27 0.85 1.18 12.45
CA LYS A 27 -0.25 0.36 12.98
C LYS A 27 -0.80 -0.64 11.96
N VAL A 28 -0.89 -0.24 10.70
CA VAL A 28 -1.35 -1.14 9.62
C VAL A 28 -0.31 -2.23 9.36
N CYS A 29 0.97 -1.88 9.32
CA CYS A 29 2.06 -2.85 9.16
C CYS A 29 2.14 -3.83 10.33
N ASP A 30 1.98 -3.34 11.56
CA ASP A 30 1.96 -4.16 12.78
C ASP A 30 0.76 -5.11 12.79
N HIS A 31 -0.42 -4.63 12.38
CA HIS A 31 -1.62 -5.45 12.25
C HIS A 31 -1.49 -6.55 11.20
N LEU A 32 -0.83 -6.26 10.07
CA LEU A 32 -0.54 -7.23 9.01
C LEU A 32 0.72 -8.07 9.32
N ASN A 33 1.41 -7.81 10.44
CA ASN A 33 2.67 -8.43 10.82
C ASN A 33 3.75 -8.35 9.70
N LEU A 34 3.80 -7.21 9.00
CA LEU A 34 4.73 -6.98 7.89
C LEU A 34 6.13 -6.60 8.40
N LEU A 35 7.11 -7.42 8.00
CA LEU A 35 8.54 -7.17 8.21
C LEU A 35 9.08 -6.13 7.22
N GLU A 36 8.69 -6.22 5.95
CA GLU A 36 9.24 -5.40 4.87
C GLU A 36 8.39 -4.16 4.58
N ARG A 37 8.52 -3.14 5.40
CA ARG A 37 7.67 -1.93 5.37
C ARG A 37 8.03 -0.98 4.23
N ASP A 38 9.25 -1.02 3.72
CA ASP A 38 9.73 -0.10 2.68
C ASP A 38 9.04 -0.26 1.32
N TYR A 39 8.42 -1.41 1.06
CA TYR A 39 7.70 -1.66 -0.19
C TYR A 39 6.28 -1.13 -0.21
N PHE A 40 5.70 -0.89 0.97
CA PHE A 40 4.30 -0.52 1.11
C PHE A 40 4.15 0.98 1.36
N SER A 41 3.02 1.52 0.91
CA SER A 41 2.63 2.89 1.18
C SER A 41 1.11 3.00 1.23
N LEU A 42 0.63 3.98 1.97
CA LEU A 42 -0.78 4.35 1.94
C LEU A 42 -1.02 5.27 0.75
N SER A 43 -2.15 5.08 0.06
CA SER A 43 -2.67 6.01 -0.94
C SER A 43 -4.06 6.49 -0.53
N PHE A 44 -4.50 7.65 -1.02
CA PHE A 44 -5.84 8.18 -0.81
C PHE A 44 -6.39 8.76 -2.12
N ARG A 45 -7.71 8.87 -2.20
CA ARG A 45 -8.36 9.57 -3.31
C ARG A 45 -8.66 11.00 -2.89
N ASP A 46 -8.25 11.93 -3.73
CA ASP A 46 -8.61 13.34 -3.58
C ASP A 46 -9.98 13.60 -4.21
N ALA A 47 -10.70 14.63 -3.73
CA ALA A 47 -12.02 15.00 -4.25
C ALA A 47 -11.93 15.49 -5.70
N ASP A 48 -10.86 16.19 -6.04
CA ASP A 48 -10.71 16.85 -7.33
C ASP A 48 -10.34 15.86 -8.44
N SER A 49 -9.59 14.82 -8.07
CA SER A 49 -9.01 13.87 -9.01
C SER A 49 -9.38 12.44 -8.62
N ASN A 50 -10.68 12.10 -8.65
CA ASN A 50 -11.22 10.76 -8.36
C ASN A 50 -10.59 9.62 -9.22
N LYS A 51 -9.70 9.95 -10.17
CA LYS A 51 -8.91 9.03 -10.99
C LYS A 51 -7.48 8.80 -10.52
N VAL A 52 -6.91 9.67 -9.68
CA VAL A 52 -5.50 9.58 -9.26
C VAL A 52 -5.40 9.26 -7.77
N HIS A 53 -4.83 8.10 -7.47
CA HIS A 53 -4.43 7.72 -6.12
C HIS A 53 -3.21 8.55 -5.73
N ASN A 54 -3.36 9.43 -4.74
CA ASN A 54 -2.27 10.21 -4.19
C ASN A 54 -1.59 9.42 -3.07
N TRP A 55 -0.26 9.35 -3.09
CA TRP A 55 0.51 8.68 -2.04
C TRP A 55 0.53 9.54 -0.78
N LEU A 56 0.20 8.91 0.35
CA LEU A 56 0.30 9.54 1.65
C LEU A 56 1.77 9.61 2.07
N ASP A 57 2.24 10.82 2.33
CA ASP A 57 3.57 11.06 2.86
C ASP A 57 3.58 10.75 4.38
N PRO A 58 4.37 9.75 4.84
CA PRO A 58 4.39 9.38 6.24
C PRO A 58 5.04 10.45 7.13
N ALA A 59 5.93 11.27 6.59
CA ALA A 59 6.58 12.36 7.32
C ALA A 59 5.64 13.55 7.55
N LYS A 60 4.60 13.70 6.71
CA LYS A 60 3.60 14.76 6.83
C LYS A 60 2.37 14.33 7.62
N GLU A 61 1.72 15.32 8.24
CA GLU A 61 0.44 15.08 8.89
C GLU A 61 -0.66 14.78 7.86
N ILE A 62 -1.45 13.74 8.11
CA ILE A 62 -2.58 13.33 7.25
C ILE A 62 -3.54 14.50 7.01
N LYS A 63 -3.82 15.29 8.06
CA LYS A 63 -4.74 16.45 8.00
C LYS A 63 -4.27 17.54 7.02
N LYS A 64 -2.96 17.61 6.72
CA LYS A 64 -2.41 18.59 5.78
C LYS A 64 -2.56 18.13 4.34
N GLN A 65 -2.55 16.82 4.12
CA GLN A 65 -2.62 16.17 2.81
C GLN A 65 -4.06 15.90 2.38
N VAL A 66 -4.90 15.45 3.32
CA VAL A 66 -6.28 15.07 3.08
C VAL A 66 -7.20 16.16 3.64
N ARG A 67 -7.66 17.06 2.77
CA ARG A 67 -8.56 18.17 3.11
C ARG A 67 -9.88 18.02 2.35
N GLY A 68 -11.00 18.19 3.05
CA GLY A 68 -12.32 18.21 2.42
C GLY A 68 -12.87 16.85 1.97
N VAL A 69 -12.16 15.74 2.18
CA VAL A 69 -12.61 14.38 1.84
C VAL A 69 -12.67 13.44 3.05
N PRO A 70 -13.51 12.38 3.00
CA PRO A 70 -13.45 11.32 3.99
C PRO A 70 -12.05 10.70 4.06
N TRP A 71 -11.60 10.38 5.27
CA TRP A 71 -10.28 9.81 5.55
C TRP A 71 -10.25 8.31 5.19
N ASN A 72 -10.31 8.06 3.88
CA ASN A 72 -10.27 6.73 3.27
C ASN A 72 -8.93 6.55 2.59
N PHE A 73 -8.14 5.62 3.12
CA PHE A 73 -6.84 5.24 2.60
C PHE A 73 -6.88 3.83 2.03
N SER A 74 -5.92 3.52 1.17
CA SER A 74 -5.71 2.20 0.59
C SER A 74 -4.25 1.83 0.75
N PHE A 75 -3.98 0.70 1.38
CA PHE A 75 -2.66 0.14 1.53
C PHE A 75 -2.24 -0.49 0.19
N ASN A 76 -1.17 0.02 -0.40
CA ASN A 76 -0.70 -0.40 -1.72
C ASN A 76 0.82 -0.61 -1.71
N VAL A 77 1.30 -1.47 -2.60
CA VAL A 77 2.73 -1.62 -2.87
C VAL A 77 3.19 -0.44 -3.72
N LYS A 78 4.19 0.32 -3.24
CA LYS A 78 4.76 1.49 -3.94
C LYS A 78 5.95 1.10 -4.80
N PHE A 79 6.77 0.17 -4.32
CA PHE A 79 7.94 -0.34 -5.02
C PHE A 79 7.89 -1.86 -5.07
N TYR A 80 8.00 -2.42 -6.27
CA TYR A 80 8.36 -3.82 -6.44
C TYR A 80 9.89 -3.86 -6.58
N PRO A 81 10.60 -4.65 -5.77
CA PRO A 81 12.02 -4.84 -6.00
C PRO A 81 12.24 -5.43 -7.41
N PRO A 82 13.26 -4.99 -8.14
CA PRO A 82 13.59 -5.50 -9.48
C PRO A 82 13.98 -6.99 -9.47
N ASN A 83 14.19 -7.58 -8.29
CA ASN A 83 14.39 -9.01 -8.11
C ASN A 83 13.19 -9.64 -7.36
N PRO A 84 12.43 -10.55 -8.01
CA PRO A 84 11.33 -11.28 -7.38
C PRO A 84 11.77 -12.28 -6.30
N ALA A 85 13.08 -12.52 -6.14
CA ALA A 85 13.65 -13.46 -5.16
C ALA A 85 13.80 -12.89 -3.73
N GLN A 86 13.56 -11.59 -3.52
CA GLN A 86 13.60 -10.97 -2.19
C GLN A 86 12.24 -10.89 -1.49
N LEU A 87 11.14 -11.21 -2.19
CA LEU A 87 9.85 -11.37 -1.55
C LEU A 87 9.88 -12.66 -0.73
N SER A 88 10.05 -12.51 0.58
CA SER A 88 10.11 -13.64 1.51
C SER A 88 8.75 -14.30 1.77
N GLU A 89 7.75 -14.08 0.90
CA GLU A 89 6.48 -14.82 0.90
C GLU A 89 6.08 -15.28 -0.52
N ASP A 90 5.81 -16.58 -0.61
CA ASP A 90 5.88 -17.50 -1.75
C ASP A 90 4.75 -17.36 -2.81
N ILE A 91 4.23 -16.16 -3.10
CA ILE A 91 3.09 -16.01 -4.05
C ILE A 91 3.52 -15.78 -5.52
N THR A 92 4.74 -15.32 -5.79
CA THR A 92 5.18 -14.96 -7.16
C THR A 92 6.04 -16.03 -7.84
N ARG A 93 5.96 -17.30 -7.43
CA ARG A 93 6.60 -18.40 -8.20
C ARG A 93 5.86 -18.76 -9.49
N TYR A 94 4.57 -18.46 -9.61
CA TYR A 94 3.77 -18.96 -10.75
C TYR A 94 3.78 -18.07 -12.00
N SER A 95 4.11 -16.77 -11.89
CA SER A 95 4.07 -15.87 -13.06
C SER A 95 5.35 -15.91 -13.90
N ALA A 96 6.47 -16.41 -13.37
CA ALA A 96 7.75 -16.44 -14.08
C ALA A 96 7.86 -17.60 -15.08
N THR A 97 7.22 -18.74 -14.83
CA THR A 97 7.32 -19.92 -15.71
C THR A 97 6.68 -19.68 -17.08
N PHE A 98 5.69 -18.79 -17.20
CA PHE A 98 5.02 -18.56 -18.48
C PHE A 98 5.83 -17.70 -19.46
N TYR A 99 6.74 -16.84 -18.97
CA TYR A 99 7.55 -15.97 -19.84
C TYR A 99 8.80 -16.66 -20.40
N ILE A 100 9.29 -17.73 -19.78
CA ILE A 100 10.53 -18.40 -20.19
C ILE A 100 10.33 -19.51 -21.23
N GLN A 101 9.09 -19.81 -21.64
CA GLN A 101 8.80 -20.94 -22.54
C GLN A 101 8.37 -20.54 -23.97
N THR A 102 8.29 -19.25 -24.29
CA THR A 102 7.87 -18.75 -25.62
C THR A 102 9.02 -18.21 -26.49
N SER A 103 10.28 -18.55 -26.18
CA SER A 103 11.40 -18.37 -27.11
C SER A 103 12.08 -19.70 -27.41
N PRO A 104 11.51 -20.56 -28.27
CA PRO A 104 12.29 -21.54 -28.97
C PRO A 104 13.10 -20.83 -30.07
N SER A 105 14.42 -20.87 -29.91
CA SER A 105 15.39 -20.59 -30.94
C SER A 105 15.11 -21.44 -32.19
N VAL A 106 14.90 -20.80 -33.34
CA VAL A 106 15.37 -21.24 -34.67
C VAL A 106 15.39 -20.06 -35.62
#